data_AF-A0A924H446-F1
#
_entry.id   AF-A0A924H446-F1
#
_cell.length_a   1.000
_cell.length_b   1.000
_cell.length_c   1.000
_cell.angle_alpha   90.00
_cell.angle_beta   90.00
_cell.angle_gamma   90.00
#
_symmetry.space_group_name_H-M   'P 1'
#
loop_
_entity.id
_entity.type
_entity.pdbx_description
1 polymer ?
#
loop_
_entity_poly.entity_id
_entity_poly.type
_entity_poly.pdbx_seq_one_letter_code
_entity_poly.pdbx_strand_id
1 'polypeptide(L)'
;MDEPTSTELLLVACELAAQVECRPQREDGADAAVYVSSGVTLARRIRAGAKVVASCNDVSTEPGPHPARFCWSVSMQVGAARRTNYKVWLDAAPDELQALWRSRKQAQELRDSLPHGQRKRKPWGPL
;
A
#
# COMPACT_ATOMS: atom_id res chain seq x y z
N MET A 1 -21.73 -3.02 0.82
CA MET A 1 -20.27 -3.09 1.02
C MET A 1 -19.77 -1.68 0.94
N ASP A 2 -19.00 -1.26 1.95
CA ASP A 2 -18.39 0.06 1.95
C ASP A 2 -17.34 0.15 0.84
N GLU A 3 -17.09 1.35 0.33
CA GLU A 3 -15.97 1.59 -0.58
C GLU A 3 -14.65 1.57 0.21
N PRO A 4 -13.57 1.01 -0.37
CA PRO A 4 -12.28 1.00 0.30
C PRO A 4 -11.75 2.42 0.48
N THR A 5 -11.24 2.71 1.67
CA THR A 5 -10.52 3.98 1.88
C THR A 5 -9.21 3.98 1.10
N SER A 6 -8.71 5.17 0.73
CA SER A 6 -7.40 5.30 0.06
C SER A 6 -6.26 4.64 0.84
N THR A 7 -6.34 4.67 2.18
CA THR A 7 -5.36 4.02 3.06
C THR A 7 -5.45 2.49 2.99
N GLU A 8 -6.64 1.91 2.91
CA GLU A 8 -6.81 0.46 2.75
C GLU A 8 -6.29 -0.01 1.39
N LEU A 9 -6.57 0.71 0.31
CA LEU A 9 -6.00 0.42 -1.01
C LEU A 9 -4.48 0.56 -1.01
N LEU A 10 -3.95 1.59 -0.34
CA LEU A 10 -2.50 1.76 -0.20
C LEU A 10 -1.84 0.60 0.57
N LEU A 11 -2.50 0.06 1.59
CA LEU A 11 -1.99 -1.12 2.30
C LEU A 11 -1.94 -2.35 1.40
N VAL A 12 -2.95 -2.55 0.55
CA VAL A 12 -2.94 -3.62 -0.47
C VAL A 12 -1.82 -3.37 -1.49
N ALA A 13 -1.67 -2.14 -1.98
CA ALA A 13 -0.59 -1.74 -2.87
C ALA A 13 0.79 -2.02 -2.26
N CYS A 14 0.99 -1.71 -0.98
CA CYS A 14 2.25 -2.01 -0.30
C CYS A 14 2.58 -3.51 -0.26
N GLU A 15 1.58 -4.39 -0.27
CA GLU A 15 1.81 -5.84 -0.30
C GLU A 15 2.17 -6.35 -1.70
N LEU A 16 1.62 -5.72 -2.74
CA LEU A 16 1.86 -6.04 -4.15
C LEU A 16 2.96 -5.19 -4.79
N ALA A 17 3.67 -4.38 -4.01
CA ALA A 17 4.66 -3.44 -4.50
C ALA A 17 5.82 -4.17 -5.20
N ALA A 18 5.99 -3.90 -6.49
CA ALA A 18 7.16 -4.33 -7.25
C ALA A 18 8.40 -3.54 -6.81
N GLN A 19 8.23 -2.26 -6.52
CA GLN A 19 9.30 -1.38 -6.05
C GLN A 19 8.74 -0.29 -5.14
N VAL A 20 9.48 0.05 -4.09
CA VAL A 20 9.18 1.21 -3.25
C VAL A 20 10.40 2.11 -3.18
N GLU A 21 10.23 3.36 -3.58
CA GLU A 21 11.23 4.41 -3.37
C GLU A 21 10.86 5.24 -2.14
N CYS A 22 11.88 5.65 -1.40
CA CYS A 22 11.78 6.48 -0.22
C CYS A 22 12.65 7.72 -0.41
N ARG A 23 12.06 8.90 -0.21
CA ARG A 23 12.70 10.22 -0.39
C ARG A 23 12.42 11.08 0.85
N PRO A 24 13.29 11.04 1.87
CA PRO A 24 13.13 11.87 3.07
C PRO A 24 13.22 13.35 2.72
N GLN A 25 12.26 14.18 3.09
CA GLN A 25 12.37 15.61 2.80
C GLN A 25 13.48 16.23 3.65
N ARG A 26 14.35 17.02 3.02
CA ARG A 26 15.37 17.80 3.73
C ARG A 26 14.86 19.22 3.96
N GLU A 27 15.22 19.80 5.11
CA GLU A 27 14.83 21.16 5.49
C GLU A 27 15.59 22.24 4.69
N ASP A 28 16.77 21.90 4.16
CA ASP A 28 17.63 22.77 3.35
C ASP A 28 17.15 22.92 1.89
N GLY A 29 16.04 22.26 1.51
CA GLY A 29 15.49 22.29 0.16
C GLY A 29 16.32 21.52 -0.88
N ALA A 30 17.41 20.87 -0.47
CA ALA A 30 18.24 20.06 -1.35
C ALA A 30 17.53 18.76 -1.72
N ASP A 31 17.84 18.24 -2.92
CA ASP A 31 17.34 16.94 -3.33
C ASP A 31 17.77 15.86 -2.35
N ALA A 32 16.77 15.15 -1.86
CA ALA A 32 16.97 14.03 -0.95
C ALA A 32 17.52 12.83 -1.71
N ALA A 33 18.43 12.10 -1.06
CA ALA A 33 18.83 10.80 -1.54
C ALA A 33 17.60 9.88 -1.68
N VAL A 34 17.52 9.20 -2.81
CA VAL A 34 16.49 8.20 -3.09
C VAL A 34 16.99 6.85 -2.61
N TYR A 35 16.21 6.21 -1.75
CA TYR A 35 16.51 4.88 -1.23
C TYR A 35 15.45 3.88 -1.67
N VAL A 36 15.87 2.66 -1.95
CA VAL A 36 14.93 1.54 -2.12
C VAL A 36 14.45 1.09 -0.75
N SER A 37 13.13 1.00 -0.60
CA SER A 37 12.46 0.45 0.57
C SER A 37 11.63 -0.76 0.15
N SER A 38 11.06 -1.46 1.13
CA SER A 38 10.05 -2.48 0.89
C SER A 38 8.65 -1.95 1.19
N GLY A 39 7.64 -2.49 0.50
CA GLY A 39 6.25 -2.20 0.78
C GLY A 39 5.83 -2.66 2.19
N VAL A 40 6.39 -3.76 2.69
CA VAL A 40 6.20 -4.20 4.09
C VAL A 40 6.62 -3.13 5.09
N THR A 41 7.76 -2.48 4.87
CA THR A 41 8.25 -1.40 5.75
C THR A 41 7.31 -0.20 5.74
N LEU A 42 6.83 0.18 4.55
CA LEU A 42 5.88 1.29 4.42
C LEU A 42 4.52 0.94 5.09
N ALA A 43 3.99 -0.25 4.84
CA ALA A 43 2.73 -0.72 5.44
C ALA A 43 2.79 -0.71 6.98
N ARG A 44 3.91 -1.14 7.57
CA ARG A 44 4.11 -1.07 9.04
C ARG A 44 4.03 0.36 9.56
N ARG A 45 4.62 1.33 8.85
CA ARG A 45 4.58 2.74 9.26
C ARG A 45 3.19 3.35 9.14
N ILE A 46 2.45 3.01 8.08
CA ILE A 46 1.05 3.41 7.92
C ILE A 46 0.21 2.87 9.09
N ARG A 47 0.35 1.57 9.40
CA ARG A 47 -0.37 0.92 10.52
C ARG A 47 0.02 1.47 11.89
N ALA A 48 1.22 2.01 12.05
CA ALA A 48 1.68 2.66 13.28
C ALA A 48 1.06 4.07 13.49
N GLY A 49 0.16 4.52 12.62
CA GLY A 49 -0.55 5.79 12.77
C GLY A 49 0.20 7.00 12.22
N ALA A 50 1.12 6.79 11.27
CA ALA A 50 1.74 7.91 10.55
C ALA A 50 0.66 8.74 9.85
N LYS A 51 0.83 10.07 9.82
CA LYS A 51 -0.05 10.94 9.03
C LYS A 51 0.32 10.77 7.56
N VAL A 52 -0.63 10.34 6.74
CA VAL A 52 -0.40 9.98 5.33
C VAL A 52 -1.34 10.76 4.45
N VAL A 53 -0.80 11.34 3.38
CA VAL A 53 -1.54 11.83 2.23
C VAL A 53 -1.06 11.02 1.04
N ALA A 54 -1.98 10.34 0.36
CA ALA A 54 -1.65 9.45 -0.75
C ALA A 54 -2.50 9.80 -1.96
N SER A 55 -1.89 9.75 -3.14
CA SER A 55 -2.58 9.84 -4.42
C SER A 55 -2.09 8.71 -5.34
N CYS A 56 -3.01 8.14 -6.09
CA CYS A 56 -2.71 7.16 -7.13
C CYS A 56 -2.74 7.86 -8.48
N ASN A 57 -1.81 7.52 -9.36
CA ASN A 57 -1.96 7.83 -10.77
C ASN A 57 -2.78 6.71 -11.42
N ASP A 58 -3.93 7.06 -11.98
CA ASP A 58 -4.78 6.11 -12.72
C ASP A 58 -4.24 5.83 -14.14
N VAL A 59 -3.21 6.56 -14.54
CA VAL A 59 -2.52 6.36 -15.82
C VAL A 59 -1.27 5.52 -15.57
N SER A 60 -1.20 4.39 -16.25
CA SER A 60 0.00 3.54 -16.25
C SER A 60 1.20 4.35 -16.73
N THR A 61 2.25 4.36 -15.94
CA THR A 61 3.50 5.04 -16.29
C THR A 61 4.45 3.97 -16.84
N GLU A 62 4.98 4.14 -18.05
CA GLU A 62 5.98 3.21 -18.58
C GLU A 62 7.35 3.55 -17.99
N PRO A 63 7.92 2.77 -17.05
CA PRO A 63 9.27 2.99 -16.61
C PRO A 63 10.19 2.09 -17.44
N GLY A 64 10.39 2.45 -18.71
CA GLY A 64 11.29 1.72 -19.61
C GLY A 64 10.81 0.30 -19.99
N PRO A 65 11.71 -0.67 -20.25
CA PRO A 65 11.41 -1.96 -20.91
C PRO A 65 10.59 -2.97 -20.07
N HIS A 66 9.90 -2.51 -19.03
CA HIS A 66 9.15 -3.33 -18.08
C HIS A 66 7.64 -3.04 -18.21
N PRO A 67 6.76 -3.97 -17.76
CA PRO A 67 5.31 -3.80 -17.90
C PRO A 67 4.83 -2.48 -17.31
N ALA A 68 3.75 -1.94 -17.88
CA ALA A 68 3.18 -0.65 -17.51
C ALA A 68 2.91 -0.63 -15.99
N ARG A 69 3.58 0.28 -15.26
CA ARG A 69 3.50 0.32 -13.79
C ARG A 69 2.56 1.42 -13.33
N PHE A 70 1.71 1.10 -12.37
CA PHE A 70 0.95 2.10 -11.64
C PHE A 70 1.78 2.63 -10.48
N CYS A 71 1.61 3.92 -10.18
CA CYS A 71 2.40 4.59 -9.14
C CYS A 71 1.48 5.25 -8.12
N TRP A 72 1.69 4.92 -6.86
CA TRP A 72 1.18 5.67 -5.72
C TRP A 72 2.24 6.65 -5.23
N SER A 73 1.88 7.92 -5.18
CA SER A 73 2.66 8.96 -4.51
C SER A 73 2.16 9.11 -3.08
N VAL A 74 3.02 8.85 -2.10
CA VAL A 74 2.64 8.82 -0.69
C VAL A 74 3.51 9.79 0.08
N SER A 75 2.91 10.86 0.59
CA SER A 75 3.56 11.77 1.51
C SER A 75 3.23 11.36 2.93
N MET A 76 4.24 10.98 3.70
CA MET A 76 4.09 10.54 5.08
C MET A 76 4.83 11.47 6.04
N GLN A 77 4.19 11.83 7.15
CA GLN A 77 4.78 12.59 8.24
C GLN A 77 4.83 11.73 9.50
N VAL A 78 6.03 11.58 10.06
CA VAL A 78 6.28 10.87 11.32
C VAL A 78 6.81 11.87 12.35
N GLY A 79 6.05 12.08 13.43
CA GLY A 79 6.36 13.09 14.43
C GLY A 79 6.20 14.53 13.90
N ALA A 80 6.84 15.49 14.57
CA ALA A 80 6.64 16.91 14.29
C ALA A 80 7.36 17.43 13.03
N ALA A 81 8.52 16.88 12.66
CA ALA A 81 9.40 17.52 11.67
C ALA A 81 9.71 16.66 10.41
N ARG A 82 9.62 15.33 10.49
CA ARG A 82 10.14 14.46 9.42
C ARG A 82 9.04 14.07 8.45
N ARG A 83 9.02 14.72 7.29
CA ARG A 83 8.22 14.32 6.13
C ARG A 83 9.05 13.44 5.20
N THR A 84 8.43 12.42 4.63
CA THR A 84 9.07 11.48 3.70
C THR A 84 8.09 11.16 2.59
N ASN A 85 8.55 11.33 1.36
CA ASN A 85 7.77 11.00 0.18
C ASN A 85 8.17 9.61 -0.31
N TYR A 86 7.17 8.77 -0.57
CA TYR A 86 7.35 7.46 -1.14
C TYR A 86 6.73 7.40 -2.52
N LYS A 87 7.33 6.60 -3.39
CA LYS A 87 6.69 6.11 -4.60
C LYS A 87 6.53 4.61 -4.49
N VAL A 88 5.31 4.12 -4.59
CA VAL A 88 5.02 2.68 -4.60
C VAL A 88 4.62 2.32 -6.01
N TRP A 89 5.45 1.49 -6.65
CA TRP A 89 5.25 1.01 -8.00
C TRP A 89 4.63 -0.37 -7.98
N LEU A 90 3.61 -0.55 -8.80
CA LEU A 90 2.80 -1.77 -8.91
C LEU A 90 2.77 -2.22 -10.35
N ASP A 91 2.86 -3.52 -10.58
CA ASP A 91 2.54 -4.12 -11.87
C ASP A 91 1.02 -4.40 -12.01
N ALA A 92 0.28 -4.29 -10.90
CA ALA A 92 -1.17 -4.49 -10.83
C ALA A 92 -1.95 -3.19 -11.04
N ALA A 93 -3.10 -3.28 -11.70
CA ALA A 93 -3.98 -2.15 -11.97
C ALA A 93 -4.78 -1.70 -10.74
N PRO A 94 -5.22 -0.43 -10.65
CA PRO A 94 -6.02 0.06 -9.53
C PRO A 94 -7.31 -0.75 -9.29
N ASP A 95 -7.95 -1.21 -10.37
CA ASP A 95 -9.15 -2.05 -10.28
C ASP A 95 -8.87 -3.43 -9.66
N GLU A 96 -7.68 -3.99 -9.91
CA GLU A 96 -7.25 -5.25 -9.30
C GLU A 96 -7.03 -5.09 -7.79
N LEU A 97 -6.50 -3.94 -7.35
CA LEU A 97 -6.39 -3.62 -5.92
C LEU A 97 -7.76 -3.57 -5.25
N GLN A 98 -8.74 -2.93 -5.90
CA GLN A 98 -10.11 -2.86 -5.38
C GLN A 98 -10.75 -4.24 -5.32
N ALA A 99 -10.61 -5.05 -6.38
CA ALA A 99 -11.13 -6.41 -6.42
C ALA A 99 -10.53 -7.26 -5.29
N LEU A 100 -9.20 -7.20 -5.11
CA LEU A 100 -8.50 -7.94 -4.07
C LEU A 100 -8.94 -7.49 -2.66
N TRP A 101 -9.15 -6.19 -2.44
CA TRP A 101 -9.70 -5.69 -1.18
C TRP A 101 -11.11 -6.23 -0.92
N ARG A 102 -12.00 -6.19 -1.92
CA ARG A 102 -13.38 -6.70 -1.79
C ARG A 102 -13.39 -8.19 -1.47
N SER A 103 -12.60 -8.99 -2.18
CA SER A 103 -12.48 -10.43 -1.93
C SER A 103 -11.97 -10.71 -0.51
N ARG A 104 -11.03 -9.91 0.01
CA ARG A 104 -10.54 -10.04 1.39
C ARG A 104 -11.60 -9.68 2.42
N LYS A 105 -12.41 -8.65 2.19
CA LYS A 105 -13.53 -8.30 3.09
C LYS A 105 -14.59 -9.41 3.11
N GLN A 106 -15.00 -9.91 1.95
CA GLN A 106 -15.94 -11.02 1.85
C GLN A 106 -15.42 -12.28 2.57
N ALA A 107 -14.13 -12.60 2.38
CA ALA A 107 -13.46 -13.69 3.09
C ALA A 107 -13.47 -13.50 4.61
N GLN A 108 -13.27 -12.27 5.09
CA GLN A 108 -13.30 -11.94 6.51
C GLN A 108 -14.73 -12.03 7.08
N GLU A 109 -15.73 -11.49 6.39
CA GLU A 109 -17.14 -11.58 6.77
C GLU A 109 -17.60 -13.04 6.88
N LEU A 110 -17.27 -13.86 5.88
CA LEU A 110 -17.55 -15.30 5.92
C LEU A 110 -16.88 -15.96 7.10
N ARG A 111 -15.63 -15.60 7.41
CA ARG A 111 -14.92 -16.14 8.55
C ARG A 111 -15.58 -15.74 9.87
N ASP A 112 -16.04 -14.50 9.99
CA ASP A 112 -16.68 -13.99 11.19
C ASP A 112 -18.09 -14.56 11.38
N SER A 113 -18.78 -14.93 10.30
CA SER A 113 -20.06 -15.64 10.38
C SER A 113 -19.94 -17.09 10.84
N LEU A 114 -18.74 -17.70 10.79
CA LEU A 114 -18.54 -19.07 11.25
C LEU A 114 -18.58 -19.19 12.80
N PRO A 115 -19.04 -20.33 13.34
CA PRO A 115 -18.99 -20.61 14.77
C PRO A 115 -17.55 -20.52 15.31
N HIS A 116 -17.37 -20.11 16.57
CA HIS A 116 -16.06 -19.81 17.17
C HIS A 116 -15.02 -20.95 16.99
N GLY A 117 -15.45 -22.21 17.04
CA GLY A 117 -14.59 -23.39 16.83
C GLY A 117 -14.08 -23.58 15.39
N GLN A 118 -14.75 -23.00 14.39
CA GLN A 118 -14.38 -23.09 12.97
C GLN A 118 -13.56 -21.87 12.49
N ARG A 119 -13.55 -20.75 13.23
CA ARG A 119 -12.80 -19.53 12.88
C ARG A 119 -11.28 -19.69 12.89
N LYS A 120 -10.74 -20.73 13.54
CA LYS A 120 -9.28 -20.97 13.64
C LYS A 120 -8.68 -21.66 12.41
N ARG A 121 -9.48 -22.27 11.54
CA ARG A 121 -8.99 -22.84 10.29
C ARG A 121 -8.93 -21.73 9.24
N LYS A 122 -7.73 -21.32 8.83
CA LYS A 122 -7.59 -20.50 7.61
C LYS A 122 -8.16 -21.33 6.44
N PRO A 123 -9.17 -20.85 5.71
CA PRO A 123 -9.75 -21.61 4.58
C PRO A 123 -8.73 -21.92 3.48
N TRP A 124 -7.61 -21.20 3.44
CA TRP A 124 -6.65 -21.17 2.32
C TRP A 124 -5.31 -21.89 2.61
N GLY A 125 -5.17 -22.59 3.74
CA GLY A 125 -3.89 -23.21 4.12
C GLY A 125 -2.80 -22.22 4.57
N PRO A 126 -1.60 -22.68 4.98
CA PRO A 126 -0.47 -21.80 5.24
C PRO A 126 0.07 -21.23 3.92
N LEU A 127 0.33 -19.91 3.91
CA LEU A 127 1.11 -19.21 2.89
C LEU A 127 2.59 -19.56 3.04
#